data_AF-A0A1F5KAW0-F1
#
_entry.id   AF-A0A1F5KAW0-F1
#
_cell.length_a   1.000
_cell.length_b   1.000
_cell.length_c   1.000
_cell.angle_alpha   90.00
_cell.angle_beta   90.00
_cell.angle_gamma   90.00
#
_symmetry.space_group_name_H-M   'P 1'
#
loop_
_entity.id
_entity.type
_entity.pdbx_description
1 polymer ?
#
loop_
_entity_poly.entity_id
_entity_poly.type
_entity_poly.pdbx_seq_one_letter_code
_entity_poly.pdbx_strand_id
1 'polypeptide(L)'
;MGKNNEKGVVPIIALVLVLLALGIFAVIYYKSTYQAPAIPTFQTSLLQLTLESPNSGTITVNNKILVKGKTSPNATVVIYTDENENSVEADLYGNFEGEIMLAGGINTLTVTAFAENGDEKTLALDVVNDSSN
;
A
#
# COMPACT_ATOMS: atom_id res chain seq x y z
N MET A 1 45.43 9.65 71.59
CA MET A 1 44.79 9.95 70.28
C MET A 1 45.34 8.97 69.25
N GLY A 2 44.63 8.15 68.50
CA GLY A 2 43.21 7.84 68.29
C GLY A 2 43.23 6.93 67.05
N LYS A 3 42.88 5.65 67.18
CA LYS A 3 43.14 4.66 66.13
C LYS A 3 42.06 3.57 66.14
N ASN A 4 40.78 3.94 65.93
CA ASN A 4 39.68 3.00 66.22
C ASN A 4 38.43 3.10 65.33
N ASN A 5 38.38 3.90 64.26
CA ASN A 5 37.14 4.10 63.47
C ASN A 5 37.21 3.68 61.99
N GLU A 6 38.37 3.29 61.45
CA GLU A 6 38.47 2.84 60.05
C GLU A 6 37.81 1.47 59.79
N LYS A 7 37.84 0.54 60.77
CA LYS A 7 37.35 -0.84 60.56
C LYS A 7 35.82 -0.97 60.44
N GLY A 8 35.06 0.00 60.97
CA GLY A 8 33.59 0.00 60.92
C GLY A 8 33.00 0.78 59.74
N VAL A 9 33.71 1.77 59.22
CA VAL A 9 33.22 2.67 58.16
C VAL A 9 33.48 2.08 56.76
N VAL A 10 34.60 1.41 56.55
CA VAL A 10 34.94 0.73 55.29
C VAL A 10 33.88 -0.31 54.84
N PRO A 11 33.39 -1.23 55.71
CA PRO A 11 32.35 -2.18 55.29
C PRO A 11 31.02 -1.49 54.96
N ILE A 12 30.71 -0.36 55.61
CA ILE A 12 29.50 0.42 55.34
C ILE A 12 29.60 1.11 53.97
N ILE A 13 30.75 1.72 53.65
CA ILE A 13 30.99 2.34 52.33
C ILE A 13 30.95 1.28 51.23
N ALA A 14 31.55 0.11 51.45
CA ALA A 14 31.51 -1.00 50.49
C ALA A 14 30.08 -1.48 50.24
N LEU A 15 29.25 -1.58 51.29
CA LEU A 15 27.85 -1.98 51.17
C LEU A 15 27.01 -0.95 50.41
N VAL A 16 27.25 0.35 50.63
CA VAL A 16 26.57 1.43 49.88
C VAL A 16 26.95 1.39 48.40
N LEU A 17 28.23 1.18 48.06
CA LEU A 17 28.68 1.08 46.67
C LEU A 17 28.08 -0.12 45.94
N VAL A 18 27.91 -1.27 46.62
CA VAL A 18 27.25 -2.46 46.07
C VAL A 18 25.76 -2.19 45.81
N LEU A 19 25.06 -1.54 46.74
CA LEU A 19 23.64 -1.18 46.54
C LEU A 19 23.44 -0.19 45.38
N LEU A 20 24.35 0.77 45.22
CA LEU A 20 24.34 1.69 44.07
C LEU A 20 24.61 0.95 42.75
N ALA A 21 25.57 0.02 42.72
CA ALA A 21 25.86 -0.79 41.55
C ALA A 21 24.68 -1.69 41.15
N LEU A 22 23.99 -2.30 42.11
CA LEU A 22 22.79 -3.10 41.88
C LEU A 22 21.62 -2.26 41.36
N GLY A 23 21.44 -1.05 41.88
CA GLY A 23 20.42 -0.11 41.41
C GLY A 23 20.65 0.31 39.94
N ILE A 24 21.88 0.65 39.58
CA ILE A 24 22.25 1.01 38.20
C ILE A 24 22.09 -0.20 37.27
N PHE A 25 22.54 -1.38 37.69
CA PHE A 25 22.39 -2.62 36.92
C PHE A 25 20.93 -2.95 36.66
N ALA A 26 20.06 -2.82 37.67
CA ALA A 26 18.62 -3.03 37.52
C ALA A 26 18.03 -2.05 36.48
N VAL A 27 18.37 -0.76 36.54
CA VAL A 27 17.87 0.24 35.57
C VAL A 27 18.31 -0.08 34.14
N ILE A 28 19.56 -0.50 33.94
CA ILE A 28 20.08 -0.90 32.62
C ILE A 28 19.35 -2.16 32.13
N TYR A 29 19.18 -3.15 33.00
CA TYR A 29 18.49 -4.40 32.68
C TYR A 29 17.03 -4.17 32.28
N TYR A 30 16.30 -3.33 33.01
CA TYR A 30 14.91 -2.98 32.69
C TYR A 30 14.78 -2.18 31.39
N LYS A 31 15.75 -1.32 31.04
CA LYS A 31 15.75 -0.63 29.74
C LYS A 31 16.11 -1.54 28.58
N SER A 32 16.98 -2.54 28.78
CA SER A 32 17.44 -3.43 27.72
C SER A 32 16.36 -4.39 27.21
N THR A 33 15.31 -4.63 28.00
CA THR A 33 14.24 -5.58 27.68
C THR A 33 12.93 -4.91 27.27
N TYR A 34 12.88 -3.58 27.27
CA TYR A 34 11.72 -2.83 26.80
C TYR A 34 11.70 -2.78 25.26
N GLN A 35 11.08 -3.78 24.65
CA GLN A 35 10.66 -3.70 23.25
C GLN A 35 9.32 -2.97 23.21
N ALA A 36 9.30 -1.80 22.55
CA ALA A 36 8.03 -1.14 22.25
C ALA A 36 7.15 -2.11 21.45
N PRO A 37 5.82 -2.14 21.67
CA PRO A 37 4.92 -2.94 20.85
C PRO A 37 5.16 -2.61 19.38
N ALA A 38 5.32 -3.64 18.54
CA ALA A 38 5.38 -3.43 17.10
C ALA A 38 4.04 -2.81 16.66
N ILE A 39 4.08 -1.55 16.25
CA ILE A 39 2.92 -0.91 15.62
C ILE A 39 2.78 -1.55 14.24
N PRO A 40 1.62 -2.11 13.86
CA PRO A 40 1.42 -2.61 12.50
C PRO A 40 1.68 -1.47 11.52
N THR A 41 2.71 -1.61 10.69
CA THR A 41 2.95 -0.70 9.58
C THR A 41 1.90 -0.98 8.52
N PHE A 42 0.90 -0.10 8.39
CA PHE A 42 0.04 -0.08 7.21
C PHE A 42 0.92 0.20 6.00
N GLN A 43 1.20 -0.82 5.19
CA GLN A 43 1.79 -0.60 3.87
C GLN A 43 0.74 0.09 3.02
N THR A 44 0.94 1.38 2.73
CA THR A 44 0.19 2.06 1.68
C THR A 44 0.61 1.43 0.35
N SER A 45 -0.14 0.44 -0.12
CA SER A 45 0.11 -0.10 -1.45
C SER A 45 -0.40 0.92 -2.46
N LEU A 46 0.53 1.38 -3.29
CA LEU A 46 0.29 2.38 -4.32
C LEU A 46 -0.17 1.65 -5.58
N LEU A 47 -1.36 1.05 -5.56
CA LEU A 47 -1.91 0.38 -6.74
C LEU A 47 -1.78 1.32 -7.96
N GLN A 48 -1.10 0.81 -8.99
CA GLN A 48 -0.88 1.56 -10.22
C GLN A 48 -1.99 1.19 -11.19
N LEU A 49 -2.46 2.19 -11.93
CA LEU A 49 -3.37 2.00 -13.04
C LEU A 49 -3.08 3.11 -14.04
N THR A 50 -2.72 2.73 -15.25
CA THR A 50 -2.47 3.62 -16.38
C THR A 50 -3.15 3.07 -17.60
N LEU A 51 -3.72 3.95 -18.42
CA LEU A 51 -4.37 3.57 -19.66
C LEU A 51 -3.52 3.99 -20.85
N GLU A 52 -3.26 3.05 -21.76
CA GLU A 52 -2.50 3.26 -23.00
C GLU A 52 -3.43 3.53 -24.19
N SER A 53 -4.62 2.92 -24.18
CA SER A 53 -5.69 3.13 -25.15
C SER A 53 -7.03 2.79 -24.51
N PRO A 54 -8.12 3.50 -24.83
CA PRO A 54 -8.17 4.70 -25.66
C PRO A 54 -7.66 5.95 -24.94
N ASN A 55 -7.34 7.00 -25.70
CA ASN A 55 -7.14 8.34 -25.15
C ASN A 55 -8.50 9.04 -24.97
N SER A 56 -8.56 10.02 -24.09
CA SER A 56 -9.75 10.86 -23.93
C SER A 56 -10.16 11.50 -25.27
N GLY A 57 -11.45 11.42 -25.60
CA GLY A 57 -12.02 11.93 -26.85
C GLY A 57 -11.79 11.05 -28.09
N THR A 58 -11.31 9.81 -27.92
CA THR A 58 -11.17 8.85 -29.04
C THR A 58 -12.52 8.63 -29.72
N ILE A 59 -12.55 8.72 -31.05
CA ILE A 59 -13.72 8.45 -31.88
C ILE A 59 -13.58 7.05 -32.50
N THR A 60 -14.58 6.19 -32.33
CA THR A 60 -14.69 4.88 -33.00
C THR A 60 -15.98 4.82 -33.83
N VAL A 61 -16.02 3.93 -34.83
CA VAL A 61 -17.16 3.74 -35.75
C VAL A 61 -17.73 2.31 -35.70
N ASN A 62 -17.09 1.41 -34.95
CA ASN A 62 -17.43 -0.02 -34.95
C ASN A 62 -18.22 -0.47 -33.71
N ASN A 63 -18.80 0.48 -32.95
CA ASN A 63 -19.48 0.24 -31.67
C ASN A 63 -18.66 -0.51 -30.62
N LYS A 64 -17.36 -0.72 -30.87
CA LYS A 64 -16.45 -1.48 -30.03
C LYS A 64 -15.12 -0.76 -29.97
N ILE A 65 -14.49 -0.81 -28.81
CA ILE A 65 -13.16 -0.24 -28.61
C ILE A 65 -12.29 -1.19 -27.81
N LEU A 66 -11.00 -1.19 -28.15
CA LEU A 66 -9.98 -1.93 -27.43
C LEU A 66 -9.39 -1.06 -26.32
N VAL A 67 -9.49 -1.56 -25.10
CA VAL A 67 -8.99 -0.92 -23.89
C VAL A 67 -7.72 -1.64 -23.47
N LYS A 68 -6.61 -0.91 -23.42
CA LYS A 68 -5.27 -1.41 -23.09
C LYS A 68 -4.66 -0.55 -22.01
N GLY A 69 -3.97 -1.17 -21.07
CA GLY A 69 -3.26 -0.43 -20.04
C GLY A 69 -2.37 -1.31 -19.20
N LYS A 70 -1.91 -0.73 -18.09
CA LYS A 70 -1.09 -1.41 -17.09
C LYS A 70 -1.61 -1.18 -15.68
N THR A 71 -1.47 -2.20 -14.85
CA THR A 71 -1.75 -2.18 -13.41
C THR A 71 -0.78 -3.12 -12.68
N SER A 72 -1.09 -3.52 -11.45
CA SER A 72 -0.34 -4.54 -10.73
C SER A 72 -0.48 -5.91 -11.42
N PRO A 73 0.58 -6.75 -11.44
CA PRO A 73 0.48 -8.12 -11.94
C PRO A 73 -0.67 -8.90 -11.29
N ASN A 74 -1.39 -9.69 -12.09
CA ASN A 74 -2.54 -10.51 -11.67
C ASN A 74 -3.72 -9.71 -11.06
N ALA A 75 -3.73 -8.38 -11.18
CA ALA A 75 -4.87 -7.59 -10.72
C ALA A 75 -6.09 -7.85 -11.60
N THR A 76 -7.26 -7.90 -10.98
CA THR A 76 -8.54 -7.94 -11.71
C THR A 76 -8.87 -6.54 -12.19
N VAL A 77 -9.17 -6.38 -13.47
CA VAL A 77 -9.57 -5.11 -14.09
C VAL A 77 -10.99 -5.22 -14.58
N VAL A 78 -11.85 -4.31 -14.14
CA VAL A 78 -13.22 -4.16 -14.61
C VAL A 78 -13.29 -2.92 -15.50
N ILE A 79 -13.78 -3.12 -16.72
CA ILE A 79 -13.93 -2.11 -17.76
C ILE A 79 -15.42 -1.99 -18.02
N TYR A 80 -16.01 -0.81 -17.85
CA TYR A 80 -17.44 -0.65 -18.02
C TYR A 80 -17.85 0.72 -18.56
N THR A 81 -19.02 0.75 -19.17
CA THR A 81 -19.85 1.90 -19.51
C THR A 81 -21.23 1.71 -18.87
N ASP A 82 -22.16 2.62 -19.10
CA ASP A 82 -23.54 2.46 -18.61
C ASP A 82 -24.27 1.24 -19.21
N GLU A 83 -23.87 0.78 -20.40
CA GLU A 83 -24.56 -0.29 -21.15
C GLU A 83 -23.76 -1.59 -21.28
N ASN A 84 -22.46 -1.58 -20.96
CA ASN A 84 -21.61 -2.75 -21.14
C ASN A 84 -20.53 -2.86 -20.07
N GLU A 85 -20.14 -4.09 -19.76
CA GLU A 85 -19.09 -4.41 -18.80
C GLU A 85 -18.25 -5.59 -19.33
N ASN A 86 -16.96 -5.54 -19.05
CA ASN A 86 -16.03 -6.62 -19.27
C ASN A 86 -15.02 -6.69 -18.11
N SER A 87 -14.61 -7.89 -17.72
CA SER A 87 -13.59 -8.10 -16.69
C SER A 87 -12.46 -8.97 -17.22
N VAL A 88 -11.23 -8.52 -16.99
CA VAL A 88 -10.00 -9.19 -17.43
C VAL A 88 -8.99 -9.23 -16.29
N GLU A 89 -8.10 -10.22 -16.30
CA GLU A 89 -6.97 -10.29 -15.37
C GLU A 89 -5.72 -9.73 -16.07
N ALA A 90 -4.97 -8.88 -15.37
CA ALA A 90 -3.69 -8.39 -15.86
C ALA A 90 -2.64 -9.51 -15.84
N ASP A 91 -1.75 -9.54 -16.84
CA ASP A 91 -0.71 -10.56 -16.94
C ASP A 91 0.37 -10.45 -15.85
N LEU A 92 1.36 -11.35 -15.88
CA LEU A 92 2.49 -11.36 -14.93
C LEU A 92 3.36 -10.09 -14.98
N TYR A 93 3.23 -9.27 -16.03
CA TYR A 93 3.90 -7.99 -16.20
C TYR A 93 2.96 -6.80 -15.94
N GLY A 94 1.72 -7.07 -15.53
CA GLY A 94 0.69 -6.06 -15.24
C GLY A 94 0.00 -5.49 -16.48
N ASN A 95 0.19 -6.04 -17.68
CA ASN A 95 -0.53 -5.57 -18.86
C ASN A 95 -1.93 -6.17 -18.89
N PHE A 96 -2.93 -5.38 -19.29
CA PHE A 96 -4.29 -5.86 -19.53
C PHE A 96 -4.80 -5.37 -20.88
N GLU A 97 -5.70 -6.16 -21.46
CA GLU A 97 -6.37 -5.86 -22.72
C GLU A 97 -7.80 -6.41 -22.66
N GLY A 98 -8.78 -5.57 -23.00
CA GLY A 98 -10.18 -5.96 -23.04
C GLY A 98 -10.94 -5.15 -24.09
N GLU A 99 -11.99 -5.74 -24.65
CA GLU A 99 -12.90 -5.05 -25.56
C GLU A 99 -14.18 -4.67 -24.81
N ILE A 100 -14.74 -3.51 -25.16
CA ILE A 100 -16.03 -3.05 -24.64
C ILE A 100 -16.89 -2.49 -25.76
N MET A 101 -18.20 -2.75 -25.69
CA MET A 101 -19.16 -2.15 -26.61
C MET A 101 -19.59 -0.75 -26.15
N LEU A 102 -19.79 0.15 -27.10
CA LEU A 102 -20.19 1.53 -26.88
C LEU A 102 -21.57 1.79 -27.49
N ALA A 103 -22.41 2.50 -26.73
CA ALA A 103 -23.63 3.11 -27.23
C ALA A 103 -23.30 4.19 -28.27
N GLY A 104 -24.27 4.63 -29.07
CA GLY A 104 -24.07 5.76 -29.98
C GLY A 104 -23.82 7.06 -29.22
N GLY A 105 -22.88 7.89 -29.68
CA GLY A 105 -22.53 9.16 -29.04
C GLY A 105 -21.43 9.07 -27.98
N ILE A 106 -21.48 9.94 -26.98
CA ILE A 106 -20.48 9.99 -25.90
C ILE A 106 -20.75 8.87 -24.89
N ASN A 107 -19.71 8.13 -24.54
CA ASN A 107 -19.72 7.09 -23.53
C ASN A 107 -18.64 7.40 -22.49
N THR A 108 -18.99 7.40 -21.21
CA THR A 108 -18.00 7.47 -20.14
C THR A 108 -17.46 6.07 -19.87
N LEU A 109 -16.22 5.84 -20.27
CA LEU A 109 -15.50 4.60 -20.05
C LEU A 109 -14.84 4.65 -18.67
N THR A 110 -15.19 3.71 -17.80
CA THR A 110 -14.58 3.56 -16.48
C THR A 110 -13.77 2.27 -16.43
N VAL A 111 -12.56 2.38 -15.89
CA VAL A 111 -11.63 1.26 -15.70
C VAL A 111 -11.22 1.23 -14.24
N THR A 112 -11.54 0.15 -13.54
CA THR A 112 -11.18 -0.07 -12.14
C THR A 112 -10.30 -1.31 -12.02
N ALA A 113 -9.12 -1.15 -11.42
CA ALA A 113 -8.25 -2.27 -11.07
C ALA A 113 -8.39 -2.59 -9.58
N PHE A 114 -8.38 -3.88 -9.26
CA PHE A 114 -8.44 -4.45 -7.91
C PHE A 114 -7.21 -5.34 -7.68
N ALA A 115 -6.44 -5.04 -6.65
CA ALA A 115 -5.31 -5.87 -6.23
C ALA A 115 -5.75 -6.96 -5.24
N GLU A 116 -4.94 -8.01 -5.07
CA GLU A 116 -5.22 -9.13 -4.16
C GLU A 116 -5.42 -8.70 -2.70
N ASN A 117 -4.77 -7.60 -2.28
CA ASN A 117 -4.89 -7.05 -0.93
C ASN A 117 -6.16 -6.21 -0.72
N GLY A 118 -7.01 -6.09 -1.75
CA GLY A 118 -8.24 -5.30 -1.73
C GLY A 118 -8.07 -3.83 -2.09
N ASP A 119 -6.87 -3.37 -2.42
CA ASP A 119 -6.70 -2.01 -2.93
C ASP A 119 -7.36 -1.85 -4.30
N GLU A 120 -7.95 -0.69 -4.55
CA GLU A 120 -8.58 -0.35 -5.82
C GLU A 120 -8.09 0.99 -6.37
N LYS A 121 -8.12 1.10 -7.70
CA LYS A 121 -7.85 2.35 -8.40
C LYS A 121 -8.71 2.45 -9.64
N THR A 122 -9.31 3.62 -9.83
CA THR A 122 -10.24 3.89 -10.94
C THR A 122 -9.74 5.03 -11.82
N LEU A 123 -9.90 4.85 -13.14
CA LEU A 123 -9.77 5.90 -14.15
C LEU A 123 -11.10 5.99 -14.91
N ALA A 124 -11.49 7.21 -15.28
CA ALA A 124 -12.64 7.46 -16.14
C ALA A 124 -12.25 8.44 -17.26
N LEU A 125 -12.73 8.19 -18.47
CA LEU A 125 -12.56 9.08 -19.61
C LEU A 125 -13.72 8.95 -20.59
N ASP A 126 -13.98 10.02 -21.34
CA ASP A 126 -15.02 10.02 -22.36
C ASP A 126 -14.47 9.53 -23.70
N VAL A 127 -15.21 8.62 -24.34
CA VAL A 127 -14.99 8.15 -25.71
C VAL A 127 -16.24 8.40 -26.53
N VAL A 128 -16.08 8.59 -27.84
CA VAL A 128 -17.21 8.86 -28.75
C VAL A 128 -17.34 7.72 -29.73
N ASN A 129 -18.54 7.18 -29.85
CA ASN A 129 -18.90 6.27 -30.92
C ASN A 129 -19.75 7.02 -31.94
N ASP A 130 -19.18 7.26 -33.12
CA ASP A 130 -19.92 7.85 -34.22
C ASP A 130 -20.73 6.75 -34.91
N SER A 131 -21.99 6.62 -34.50
CA SER A 131 -22.93 5.64 -35.05
C SER A 131 -23.50 6.04 -36.41
N SER A 132 -22.86 6.96 -37.14
CA SER A 132 -23.24 7.37 -38.49
C SER A 132 -22.83 6.34 -39.53
N ASN A 133 -23.52 5.20 -39.57
CA ASN A 133 -23.50 4.30 -40.72
C ASN A 133 -24.91 3.80 -41.04
#